data_AF-A0A426XJE5-F1
#
_entry.id   AF-A0A426XJE5-F1
#
_cell.length_a   1.000
_cell.length_b   1.000
_cell.length_c   1.000
_cell.angle_alpha   90.00
_cell.angle_beta   90.00
_cell.angle_gamma   90.00
#
_symmetry.space_group_name_H-M   'P 1'
#
loop_
_entity.id
_entity.type
_entity.pdbx_description
1 polymer ?
#
loop_
_entity_poly.entity_id
_entity_poly.type
_entity_poly.pdbx_seq_one_letter_code
_entity_poly.pdbx_strand_id
1 'polypeptide(L)'
;MLDYRRTSDGVGCGGRRPSEVDEISRPQAYERVLRTWSKWVDENADPNRTLAFFGSMPPLHSRSSDWGNPDGIKCAEATLPLTNMTGVSLGTYMNMFRQAKKAAESMLLVSVTFVDITAISEYRKDAHTSVHTMRRGR
;
A
#
# COMPACT_ATOMS: atom_id res chain seq x y z
N MET A 1 -11.66 12.81 -28.39
CA MET A 1 -11.20 13.98 -27.60
C MET A 1 -12.09 14.02 -26.37
N LEU A 2 -11.69 13.36 -25.29
CA LEU A 2 -12.51 13.25 -24.07
C LEU A 2 -12.05 14.31 -23.07
N ASP A 3 -13.02 15.11 -22.63
CA ASP A 3 -12.87 16.34 -21.85
C ASP A 3 -12.40 16.03 -20.43
N TYR A 4 -11.18 16.45 -20.10
CA TYR A 4 -10.56 16.31 -18.79
C TYR A 4 -11.03 17.47 -17.89
N ARG A 5 -12.23 17.35 -17.30
CA ARG A 5 -12.67 18.28 -16.27
C ARG A 5 -11.99 17.97 -14.93
N ARG A 6 -10.90 18.70 -14.73
CA ARG A 6 -10.23 19.10 -13.49
C ARG A 6 -11.24 19.26 -12.34
N THR A 7 -11.16 18.45 -11.29
CA THR A 7 -11.79 18.75 -10.00
C THR A 7 -10.75 19.43 -9.12
N SER A 8 -10.73 20.76 -9.18
CA SER A 8 -9.90 21.65 -8.37
C SER A 8 -10.42 21.86 -6.95
N ASP A 9 -11.62 21.40 -6.62
CA ASP A 9 -12.30 21.83 -5.39
C ASP A 9 -12.75 20.62 -4.56
N GLY A 10 -12.25 20.55 -3.33
CA GLY A 10 -12.33 19.42 -2.42
C GLY A 10 -13.70 19.09 -1.83
N VAL A 11 -14.78 19.06 -2.61
CA VAL A 11 -16.10 18.56 -2.16
C VAL A 11 -16.82 17.86 -3.31
N GLY A 12 -17.29 16.62 -3.08
CA GLY A 12 -18.07 15.91 -4.09
C GLY A 12 -18.67 14.56 -3.70
N CYS A 13 -19.42 14.48 -2.59
CA CYS A 13 -20.59 13.58 -2.56
C CYS A 13 -21.75 14.33 -3.23
N GLY A 14 -21.74 14.41 -4.56
CA GLY A 14 -22.71 15.20 -5.32
C GLY A 14 -23.31 14.42 -6.49
N GLY A 15 -24.55 13.97 -6.34
CA GLY A 15 -25.48 13.70 -7.45
C GLY A 15 -25.68 12.24 -7.88
N ARG A 16 -24.84 11.28 -7.47
CA ARG A 16 -25.05 9.85 -7.76
C ARG A 16 -25.75 9.15 -6.61
N ARG A 17 -26.69 8.25 -6.93
CA ARG A 17 -27.26 7.34 -5.93
C ARG A 17 -26.11 6.56 -5.30
N PRO A 18 -26.13 6.27 -3.97
CA PRO A 18 -25.05 5.55 -3.30
C PRO A 18 -24.68 4.18 -3.90
N SER A 19 -25.54 3.63 -4.77
CA SER A 19 -25.38 2.34 -5.45
C SER A 19 -24.65 2.39 -6.80
N GLU A 20 -24.38 3.57 -7.37
CA GLU A 20 -23.72 3.71 -8.67
C GLU A 20 -22.22 3.97 -8.47
N VAL A 21 -21.42 2.90 -8.54
CA VAL A 21 -19.96 2.96 -8.43
C VAL A 21 -19.30 2.69 -9.79
N ASP A 22 -18.35 3.54 -10.18
CA ASP A 22 -17.52 3.29 -11.37
C ASP A 22 -16.31 2.44 -10.98
N GLU A 23 -15.98 1.44 -11.79
CA GLU A 23 -14.72 0.74 -11.68
C GLU A 23 -13.57 1.59 -12.22
N ILE A 24 -12.53 1.76 -11.42
CA ILE A 24 -11.28 2.42 -11.80
C ILE A 24 -10.11 1.50 -11.47
N SER A 25 -9.03 1.59 -12.25
CA SER A 25 -7.86 0.76 -11.98
C SER A 25 -7.30 1.05 -10.59
N ARG A 26 -6.88 0.00 -9.87
CA ARG A 26 -6.36 0.14 -8.50
C ARG A 26 -5.25 1.21 -8.36
N PRO A 27 -4.27 1.34 -9.28
CA PRO A 27 -3.26 2.41 -9.19
C PRO A 27 -3.86 3.81 -9.37
N GLN A 28 -4.85 3.99 -10.24
CA GLN A 28 -5.52 5.29 -10.40
C GLN A 28 -6.34 5.64 -9.15
N ALA A 29 -7.04 4.66 -8.58
CA ALA A 29 -7.78 4.83 -7.33
C ALA A 29 -6.83 5.26 -6.21
N TYR A 30 -5.71 4.55 -6.06
CA TYR A 30 -4.73 4.80 -5.01
C TYR A 30 -4.09 6.19 -5.14
N GLU A 31 -3.74 6.61 -6.35
CA GLU A 31 -3.25 7.97 -6.61
C GLU A 31 -4.26 9.05 -6.20
N ARG A 32 -5.56 8.85 -6.47
CA ARG A 32 -6.62 9.79 -6.05
C ARG A 32 -6.74 9.86 -4.53
N VAL A 33 -6.63 8.73 -3.84
CA VAL A 33 -6.64 8.65 -2.37
C VAL A 33 -5.43 9.38 -1.80
N LEU A 34 -4.22 9.10 -2.30
CA LEU A 34 -2.99 9.75 -1.84
C LEU A 34 -3.04 11.26 -2.02
N ARG A 35 -3.53 11.77 -3.17
CA ARG A 35 -3.69 13.21 -3.39
C ARG A 35 -4.64 13.85 -2.38
N THR A 36 -5.75 13.16 -2.07
CA THR A 36 -6.74 13.64 -1.09
C THR A 36 -6.13 13.67 0.31
N TRP A 37 -5.39 12.62 0.67
CA TRP A 37 -4.66 12.54 1.94
C TRP A 37 -3.59 13.64 2.05
N SER A 38 -2.74 13.82 1.03
CA SER A 38 -1.71 14.86 1.00
C SER A 38 -2.30 16.25 1.22
N LYS A 39 -3.38 16.58 0.50
CA LYS A 39 -4.09 17.86 0.69
C LYS A 39 -4.61 18.02 2.11
N TRP A 40 -5.21 16.97 2.68
CA TRP A 40 -5.69 17.02 4.06
C TRP A 40 -4.55 17.24 5.06
N VAL A 41 -3.41 16.58 4.88
CA VAL A 41 -2.23 16.77 5.75
C VAL A 41 -1.77 18.22 5.69
N ASP A 42 -1.64 18.79 4.49
CA ASP A 42 -1.22 20.18 4.30
C ASP A 42 -2.17 21.19 4.96
N GLU A 43 -3.48 20.91 4.97
CA GLU A 43 -4.50 21.80 5.56
C GLU A 43 -4.64 21.66 7.08
N ASN A 44 -4.22 20.53 7.67
CA ASN A 44 -4.59 20.18 9.06
C ASN A 44 -3.41 19.88 10.00
N ALA A 45 -2.23 19.54 9.47
CA ALA A 45 -1.07 19.21 10.29
C ALA A 45 -0.18 20.45 10.51
N ASP A 46 0.19 20.71 11.77
CA ASP A 46 1.17 21.74 12.11
C ASP A 46 2.59 21.18 11.92
N PRO A 47 3.40 21.70 10.98
CA PRO A 47 4.74 21.19 10.73
C PRO A 47 5.72 21.39 11.89
N ASN A 48 5.44 22.32 12.81
CA ASN A 48 6.28 22.54 14.00
C ASN A 48 5.96 21.60 15.16
N ARG A 49 4.84 20.86 15.07
CA ARG A 49 4.35 19.99 16.15
C ARG A 49 4.09 18.56 15.71
N THR A 50 4.16 18.28 14.41
CA THR A 50 3.76 16.99 13.83
C THR A 50 4.94 16.33 13.13
N LEU A 51 5.19 15.07 13.48
CA LEU A 51 6.06 14.18 12.71
C LEU A 51 5.18 13.20 11.93
N ALA A 52 5.25 13.28 10.60
CA ALA A 52 4.46 12.44 9.72
C ALA A 52 5.31 11.32 9.11
N PHE A 53 4.76 10.11 9.09
CA PHE A 53 5.37 8.93 8.49
C PHE A 53 4.38 8.29 7.53
N PHE A 54 4.89 7.77 6.41
CA PHE A 54 4.13 6.93 5.51
C PHE A 54 4.84 5.59 5.36
N GLY A 55 4.26 4.53 5.90
CA GLY A 55 4.78 3.17 5.77
C GLY A 55 4.56 2.61 4.37
N SER A 56 5.59 1.99 3.81
CA SER A 56 5.45 1.27 2.55
C SER A 56 4.63 -0.02 2.73
N MET A 57 4.30 -0.68 1.62
CA MET A 57 3.30 -1.76 1.61
C MET A 57 3.89 -3.06 2.19
N PRO A 58 3.23 -3.73 3.15
CA PRO A 58 3.66 -5.05 3.57
C PRO A 58 3.35 -6.09 2.47
N PRO A 59 4.25 -7.04 2.21
CA PRO A 59 4.04 -8.09 1.22
C PRO A 59 3.13 -9.20 1.74
N LEU A 60 2.55 -9.95 0.80
CA LEU A 60 1.71 -11.12 1.07
C LEU A 60 2.41 -12.39 0.58
N HIS A 61 2.74 -13.29 1.51
CA HIS A 61 3.36 -14.59 1.18
C HIS A 61 2.29 -15.64 0.88
N SER A 62 1.59 -15.46 -0.25
CA SER A 62 0.38 -16.23 -0.58
C SER A 62 0.62 -17.52 -1.36
N ARG A 63 1.77 -17.65 -2.03
CA ARG A 63 2.12 -18.82 -2.87
C ARG A 63 3.55 -19.25 -2.58
N SER A 64 3.72 -20.44 -2.03
CA SER A 64 5.03 -20.97 -1.69
C SER A 64 5.90 -21.29 -2.90
N SER A 65 5.28 -21.52 -4.06
CA SER A 65 5.97 -21.64 -5.35
C SER A 65 6.79 -20.40 -5.70
N ASP A 66 6.38 -19.20 -5.25
CA ASP A 66 7.06 -17.94 -5.56
C ASP A 66 8.46 -17.89 -4.95
N TRP A 67 8.73 -18.71 -3.94
CA TRP A 67 10.06 -18.90 -3.34
C TRP A 67 10.59 -20.33 -3.44
N GLY A 68 10.17 -21.08 -4.45
CA GLY A 68 10.74 -22.38 -4.79
C GLY A 68 10.24 -23.57 -3.96
N ASN A 69 9.10 -23.44 -3.27
CA ASN A 69 8.45 -24.55 -2.57
C ASN A 69 7.04 -24.81 -3.13
N PRO A 70 6.89 -25.47 -4.29
CA PRO A 70 5.60 -25.67 -4.94
C PRO A 70 4.61 -26.53 -4.13
N ASP A 71 5.12 -27.45 -3.31
CA ASP A 71 4.30 -28.34 -2.49
C ASP A 71 3.94 -27.72 -1.12
N GLY A 72 4.49 -26.55 -0.81
CA GLY A 72 4.24 -25.84 0.44
C GLY A 72 2.82 -25.25 0.54
N ILE A 73 2.41 -24.97 1.78
CA ILE A 73 1.10 -24.36 2.05
C ILE A 73 1.26 -22.87 2.36
N LYS A 74 1.20 -22.02 1.32
CA LYS A 74 1.35 -20.55 1.48
C LYS A 74 2.56 -20.24 2.38
N CYS A 75 2.42 -19.40 3.40
CA CYS A 75 3.46 -19.13 4.40
C CYS A 75 3.47 -20.09 5.60
N ALA A 76 2.57 -21.08 5.68
CA ALA A 76 2.30 -21.80 6.92
C ALA A 76 3.47 -22.66 7.42
N GLU A 77 4.27 -23.16 6.50
CA GLU A 77 5.42 -24.03 6.79
C GLU A 77 6.76 -23.27 6.76
N ALA A 78 6.72 -21.95 6.51
CA ALA A 78 7.93 -21.14 6.48
C ALA A 78 8.37 -20.80 7.91
N THR A 79 9.54 -21.29 8.32
CA THR A 79 10.12 -21.05 9.66
C THR A 79 11.41 -20.23 9.62
N LEU A 80 11.96 -20.02 8.43
CA LEU A 80 13.16 -19.22 8.19
C LEU A 80 12.88 -18.14 7.15
N PRO A 81 13.52 -16.96 7.26
CA PRO A 81 13.45 -15.95 6.23
C PRO A 81 14.08 -16.47 4.93
N LEU A 82 13.77 -15.80 3.83
CA LEU A 82 14.56 -15.94 2.61
C LEU A 82 15.97 -15.43 2.87
N THR A 83 16.95 -16.05 2.23
CA THR A 83 18.34 -15.60 2.23
C THR A 83 18.78 -15.10 0.85
N ASN A 84 17.99 -15.40 -0.19
CA ASN A 84 18.23 -14.99 -1.56
C ASN A 84 16.89 -14.67 -2.25
N MET A 85 16.81 -13.50 -2.89
CA MET A 85 15.64 -13.04 -3.64
C MET A 85 15.81 -13.17 -5.16
N THR A 86 16.89 -13.78 -5.62
CA THR A 86 17.15 -13.98 -7.05
C THR A 86 16.05 -14.84 -7.66
N GLY A 87 15.31 -14.29 -8.63
CA GLY A 87 14.19 -14.97 -9.29
C GLY A 87 12.91 -15.08 -8.46
N VAL A 88 12.86 -14.48 -7.26
CA VAL A 88 11.67 -14.47 -6.41
C VAL A 88 10.77 -13.29 -6.79
N SER A 89 9.48 -13.55 -6.95
CA SER A 89 8.46 -12.51 -7.19
C SER A 89 7.22 -12.82 -6.37
N LEU A 90 7.01 -12.06 -5.30
CA LEU A 90 5.95 -12.30 -4.31
C LEU A 90 4.63 -11.60 -4.64
N GLY A 91 4.52 -11.03 -5.84
CA GLY A 91 3.31 -10.34 -6.29
C GLY A 91 3.07 -8.96 -5.66
N THR A 92 4.08 -8.37 -5.01
CA THR A 92 4.01 -7.02 -4.46
C THR A 92 3.69 -5.98 -5.55
N TYR A 93 2.72 -5.12 -5.30
CA TYR A 93 2.28 -4.10 -6.26
C TYR A 93 3.23 -2.89 -6.29
N MET A 94 4.38 -3.07 -6.95
CA MET A 94 5.43 -2.05 -7.02
C MET A 94 4.99 -0.72 -7.68
N ASN A 95 3.94 -0.73 -8.50
CA ASN A 95 3.34 0.50 -9.01
C ASN A 95 2.70 1.35 -7.91
N MET A 96 1.97 0.73 -6.98
CA MET A 96 1.38 1.41 -5.83
C MET A 96 2.45 1.87 -4.84
N PHE A 97 3.48 1.06 -4.62
CA PHE A 97 4.66 1.45 -3.84
C PHE A 97 5.27 2.76 -4.37
N ARG A 98 5.53 2.84 -5.68
CA ARG A 98 6.10 4.04 -6.31
C ARG A 98 5.19 5.25 -6.17
N GLN A 99 3.88 5.08 -6.27
CA GLN A 99 2.92 6.17 -6.07
C GLN A 99 2.93 6.68 -4.62
N ALA A 100 2.94 5.78 -3.63
CA ALA A 100 3.04 6.15 -2.22
C ALA A 100 4.35 6.89 -1.92
N LYS A 101 5.47 6.35 -2.40
CA LYS A 101 6.79 6.98 -2.25
C LYS A 101 6.80 8.38 -2.86
N LYS A 102 6.34 8.50 -4.11
CA LYS A 102 6.25 9.79 -4.80
C LYS A 102 5.35 10.78 -4.05
N ALA A 103 4.20 10.34 -3.55
CA ALA A 103 3.28 11.20 -2.80
C ALA A 103 3.94 11.74 -1.53
N ALA A 104 4.56 10.87 -0.73
CA ALA A 104 5.28 11.26 0.48
C ALA A 104 6.45 12.22 0.18
N GLU A 105 7.28 11.90 -0.82
CA GLU A 105 8.43 12.74 -1.23
C GLU A 105 8.01 14.09 -1.85
N SER A 106 6.78 14.20 -2.36
CA SER A 106 6.26 15.44 -2.92
C SER A 106 5.67 16.42 -1.90
N MET A 107 5.57 16.02 -0.63
CA MET A 107 5.04 16.87 0.44
C MET A 107 6.04 17.98 0.80
N LEU A 108 5.59 19.24 0.77
CA LEU A 108 6.45 20.41 1.00
C LEU A 108 6.16 21.13 2.32
N LEU A 109 4.90 21.16 2.77
CA LEU A 109 4.52 21.90 3.99
C LEU A 109 4.79 21.06 5.23
N VAL A 110 4.22 19.85 5.30
CA VAL A 110 4.48 18.89 6.36
C VAL A 110 5.38 17.80 5.81
N SER A 111 6.63 17.75 6.28
CA SER A 111 7.59 16.73 5.87
C SER A 111 7.09 15.34 6.26
N VAL A 112 6.99 14.44 5.27
CA VAL A 112 6.59 13.05 5.47
C VAL A 112 7.80 12.14 5.27
N THR A 113 8.18 11.41 6.31
CA THR A 113 9.20 10.37 6.19
C THR A 113 8.59 9.11 5.58
N PHE A 114 9.05 8.72 4.39
CA PHE A 114 8.66 7.45 3.79
C PHE A 114 9.44 6.30 4.43
N VAL A 115 8.75 5.42 5.14
CA VAL A 115 9.34 4.30 5.86
C VAL A 115 9.31 3.08 4.94
N ASP A 116 10.42 2.86 4.23
CA ASP A 116 10.54 1.78 3.27
C ASP A 116 10.87 0.43 3.94
N ILE A 117 9.83 -0.35 4.19
CA ILE A 117 9.89 -1.69 4.80
C ILE A 117 9.56 -2.81 3.81
N THR A 118 9.21 -2.51 2.55
CA THR A 118 8.64 -3.49 1.62
C THR A 118 9.65 -4.60 1.33
N ALA A 119 10.84 -4.24 0.86
CA ALA A 119 11.87 -5.22 0.50
C ALA A 119 12.32 -6.05 1.71
N ILE A 120 12.60 -5.41 2.86
CA ILE A 120 13.00 -6.16 4.07
C ILE A 120 11.89 -7.10 4.58
N SER A 121 10.62 -6.75 4.37
CA SER A 121 9.49 -7.60 4.75
C SER A 121 9.27 -8.75 3.77
N GLU A 122 9.68 -8.63 2.51
CA GLU A 122 9.61 -9.70 1.51
C GLU A 122 10.52 -10.88 1.86
N TYR A 123 11.63 -10.63 2.55
CA TYR A 123 12.46 -11.71 3.09
C TYR A 123 11.74 -12.50 4.19
N ARG A 124 10.76 -11.92 4.87
CA ARG A 124 10.19 -12.45 6.11
C ARG A 124 8.95 -13.31 5.90
N LYS A 125 9.06 -14.31 5.02
CA LYS A 125 8.01 -15.34 4.83
C LYS A 125 7.68 -16.13 6.09
N ASP A 126 8.62 -16.17 7.03
CA ASP A 126 8.54 -16.81 8.35
C ASP A 126 7.77 -16.02 9.41
N ALA A 127 7.47 -14.73 9.16
CA ALA A 127 6.96 -13.81 10.18
C ALA A 127 5.46 -13.50 10.03
N HIS A 128 4.71 -14.33 9.30
CA HIS A 128 3.26 -14.23 9.22
C HIS A 128 2.61 -14.97 10.38
N THR A 129 1.40 -14.56 10.77
CA THR A 129 0.65 -15.28 11.80
C THR A 129 0.26 -16.70 11.38
N SER A 130 0.26 -16.99 10.07
CA SER A 130 -0.17 -18.30 9.54
C SER A 130 -1.57 -18.65 10.06
N VAL A 131 -1.74 -19.80 10.72
CA VAL A 131 -2.95 -20.24 11.41
C VAL A 131 -2.95 -19.87 12.89
N HIS A 132 -1.85 -19.34 13.42
CA HIS A 132 -1.70 -18.89 14.81
C HIS A 132 -2.27 -17.49 15.00
N THR A 133 -3.55 -17.34 14.64
CA THR A 133 -4.30 -16.09 14.73
C THR A 133 -5.75 -16.39 15.04
N MET A 134 -6.54 -15.33 15.22
CA MET A 134 -7.96 -15.45 15.50
C MET A 134 -8.77 -15.53 14.21
N ARG A 135 -9.82 -16.35 14.20
CA ARG A 135 -10.85 -16.37 13.17
C ARG A 135 -12.21 -16.13 13.80
N ARG A 136 -12.87 -15.04 13.39
CA ARG A 136 -14.16 -14.59 13.98
C ARG A 136 -14.06 -14.34 15.49
N GLY A 137 -12.94 -13.76 15.94
CA GLY A 137 -12.71 -13.35 17.33
C GLY A 137 -12.38 -14.49 18.31
N ARG A 138 -11.97 -15.65 17.79
CA ARG A 138 -11.55 -16.84 18.57
C ARG A 138 -10.25 -17.37 18.01
#